data_AF-A0A8S9IHW8-F1
#
_entry.id   AF-A0A8S9IHW8-F1
#
_cell.length_a   1.000
_cell.length_b   1.000
_cell.length_c   1.000
_cell.angle_alpha   90.00
_cell.angle_beta   90.00
_cell.angle_gamma   90.00
#
_symmetry.space_group_name_H-M   'P 1'
#
loop_
_entity.id
_entity.type
_entity.pdbx_description
1 polymer ?
#
loop_
_entity_poly.entity_id
_entity_poly.type
_entity_poly.pdbx_seq_one_letter_code
_entity_poly.pdbx_strand_id
1 'polypeptide(L)'
;MLKLVDMEKKLIMLLLLLQLLSLNSLCLGQSSSIPTANITVMGLVYCDVCSSNSFSKHSYFMPGAEVSVICRFKAASSRTREMLTFSANQTTDELGLYKLDITSVEGVSCAAEDDKDSLTASCQASLISTSSDSCNVPGYKTTTDQVVFESKMSNLCVYGFSALNFRPFEKNIDLCGK
;
A
#
# COMPACT_ATOMS: atom_id res chain seq x y z
N MET A 1 10.68 35.85 -66.60
CA MET A 1 11.13 34.59 -65.96
C MET A 1 11.49 34.73 -64.48
N LEU A 2 12.32 35.70 -64.06
CA LEU A 2 12.72 35.83 -62.63
C LEU A 2 11.57 35.96 -61.61
N LYS A 3 10.47 36.65 -61.96
CA LYS A 3 9.31 36.84 -61.05
C LYS A 3 8.50 35.55 -60.79
N LEU A 4 8.52 34.60 -61.73
CA LEU A 4 7.78 33.34 -61.59
C LEU A 4 8.47 32.42 -60.57
N VAL A 5 9.80 32.34 -60.64
CA VAL A 5 10.64 31.55 -59.73
C VAL A 5 10.60 32.07 -58.29
N ASP A 6 10.45 33.38 -58.11
CA ASP A 6 10.31 34.00 -56.77
C ASP A 6 8.96 33.66 -56.11
N MET A 7 7.88 33.61 -56.90
CA MET A 7 6.56 33.24 -56.40
C MET A 7 6.46 31.76 -56.03
N GLU A 8 7.08 30.87 -56.81
CA GLU A 8 7.16 29.45 -56.48
C GLU A 8 7.92 29.20 -55.17
N LYS A 9 9.04 29.91 -54.96
CA LYS A 9 9.80 29.85 -53.70
C LYS A 9 8.98 30.34 -52.50
N LYS A 10 8.23 31.44 -52.65
CA LYS A 10 7.36 31.94 -51.58
C LYS A 10 6.22 30.98 -51.26
N LEU A 11 5.66 30.31 -52.27
CA LEU A 11 4.62 29.32 -52.09
C LEU A 11 5.15 28.07 -51.36
N ILE A 12 6.33 27.58 -51.73
CA ILE A 12 7.00 26.45 -51.06
C ILE A 12 7.34 26.79 -49.60
N MET A 13 7.87 28.00 -49.35
CA MET A 13 8.16 28.46 -47.99
C MET A 13 6.89 28.58 -47.13
N LEU A 14 5.80 29.06 -47.71
CA LEU A 14 4.52 29.15 -47.02
C LEU A 14 3.99 27.75 -46.67
N LEU A 15 4.05 26.80 -47.60
CA LEU A 15 3.67 25.40 -47.37
C LEU A 15 4.51 24.76 -46.25
N LEU A 16 5.82 25.02 -46.20
CA LEU A 16 6.71 24.53 -45.14
C LEU A 16 6.34 25.14 -43.77
N LEU A 17 6.03 26.44 -43.72
CA LEU A 17 5.57 27.08 -42.47
C LEU A 17 4.24 26.51 -41.98
N LEU A 18 3.28 26.26 -42.88
CA LEU A 18 2.01 25.64 -42.49
C LEU A 18 2.20 24.21 -41.95
N GLN A 19 3.13 23.44 -42.50
CA GLN A 19 3.49 22.11 -41.98
C GLN A 19 4.11 22.20 -40.57
N LEU A 20 5.01 23.16 -40.33
CA LEU A 20 5.60 23.44 -39.01
C LEU A 20 4.58 23.89 -37.96
N LEU A 21 3.57 24.67 -38.37
CA LEU A 21 2.46 25.10 -37.50
C LEU A 21 1.55 23.92 -37.11
N SER A 22 1.33 22.96 -38.02
CA SER A 22 0.49 21.77 -37.76
C SER A 22 1.14 20.71 -36.86
N LEU A 23 2.48 20.68 -36.77
CA LEU A 23 3.21 19.78 -35.85
C LEU A 23 3.01 20.13 -34.37
N ASN A 24 2.66 21.39 -34.06
CA ASN A 24 2.43 21.85 -32.69
C ASN A 24 1.00 21.59 -32.18
N SER A 25 0.07 21.19 -33.05
CA SER A 25 -1.34 20.93 -32.67
C SER A 25 -1.61 19.47 -32.29
N LEU A 26 -0.63 18.58 -32.39
CA LEU A 26 -0.71 17.18 -31.94
C LEU A 26 -0.18 17.01 -30.52
N CYS A 27 -0.55 17.91 -29.62
CA CYS A 27 -0.54 17.61 -28.19
C CYS A 27 -1.99 17.37 -27.77
N LEU A 28 -2.55 16.24 -28.23
CA LEU A 28 -3.69 15.66 -27.52
C LEU A 28 -3.17 15.41 -26.11
N GLY A 29 -3.58 16.25 -25.15
CA GLY A 29 -3.34 16.00 -23.75
C GLY A 29 -3.73 14.56 -23.49
N GLN A 30 -2.75 13.72 -23.14
CA GLN A 30 -3.06 12.41 -22.61
C GLN A 30 -4.04 12.68 -21.48
N SER A 31 -5.26 12.14 -21.61
CA SER A 31 -6.12 11.96 -20.45
C SER A 31 -5.25 11.17 -19.47
N SER A 32 -4.66 11.87 -18.51
CA SER A 32 -3.96 11.25 -17.40
C SER A 32 -5.03 10.46 -16.67
N SER A 33 -5.20 9.19 -17.03
CA SER A 33 -6.10 8.30 -16.33
C SER A 33 -5.70 8.33 -14.86
N ILE A 34 -6.64 8.67 -13.98
CA ILE A 34 -6.40 8.66 -12.54
C ILE A 34 -5.86 7.26 -12.18
N PRO A 35 -4.68 7.15 -11.55
CA PRO A 35 -4.12 5.84 -11.23
C PRO A 35 -5.04 5.13 -10.25
N THR A 36 -5.24 3.83 -10.45
CA THR A 36 -6.06 2.97 -9.59
C THR A 36 -5.20 1.84 -9.06
N ALA A 37 -5.08 1.74 -7.74
CA ALA A 37 -4.27 0.72 -7.08
C ALA A 37 -5.13 -0.38 -6.45
N ASN A 38 -4.59 -1.60 -6.46
CA ASN A 38 -5.08 -2.68 -5.61
C ASN A 38 -4.08 -2.87 -4.47
N ILE A 39 -4.59 -2.90 -3.24
CA ILE A 39 -3.76 -2.92 -2.05
C ILE A 39 -4.16 -4.11 -1.19
N THR A 40 -3.20 -4.95 -0.84
CA THR A 40 -3.39 -6.03 0.12
C THR A 40 -2.57 -5.73 1.36
N VAL A 41 -3.19 -5.81 2.53
CA VAL A 41 -2.54 -5.69 3.83
C VAL A 41 -2.66 -7.02 4.55
N MET A 42 -1.55 -7.53 5.09
CA MET A 42 -1.55 -8.81 5.79
C MET A 42 -0.59 -8.83 6.98
N GLY A 43 -0.90 -9.68 7.95
CA GLY A 43 -0.03 -9.94 9.09
C GLY A 43 -0.51 -11.17 9.88
N LEU A 44 0.29 -11.55 10.87
CA LEU A 44 0.05 -12.74 11.69
C LEU A 44 -0.23 -12.33 13.14
N VAL A 45 -1.07 -13.11 13.80
CA VAL A 45 -1.24 -13.09 15.26
C VAL A 45 -0.85 -14.45 15.82
N TYR A 46 -0.03 -14.44 16.86
CA TYR A 46 0.38 -15.66 17.55
C TYR A 46 0.28 -15.52 19.07
N CYS A 47 0.24 -16.65 19.75
CA CYS A 47 0.39 -16.73 21.18
C CYS A 47 1.88 -16.86 21.52
N ASP A 48 2.41 -15.87 22.21
CA ASP A 48 3.71 -15.95 22.87
C ASP A 48 3.56 -16.61 24.24
N VAL A 49 3.56 -17.94 24.24
CA VAL A 49 3.41 -18.77 25.45
C VAL A 49 4.47 -18.45 26.51
N CYS A 50 5.65 -17.97 26.10
CA CYS A 50 6.75 -17.72 27.01
C CYS A 50 6.89 -16.25 27.44
N SER A 51 5.98 -15.38 26.99
CA SER A 51 5.94 -13.97 27.35
C SER A 51 7.27 -13.23 27.11
N SER A 52 8.04 -13.64 26.10
CA SER A 52 9.31 -13.04 25.69
C SER A 52 9.16 -11.93 24.62
N ASN A 53 7.93 -11.62 24.20
CA ASN A 53 7.55 -10.82 23.05
C ASN A 53 8.28 -11.28 21.76
N SER A 54 8.45 -12.58 21.60
CA SER A 54 9.11 -13.15 20.43
C SER A 54 8.50 -14.50 20.07
N PHE A 55 8.58 -14.86 18.78
CA PHE A 55 8.12 -16.16 18.35
C PHE A 55 9.10 -17.24 18.80
N SER A 56 8.61 -18.23 19.55
CA SER A 56 9.40 -19.32 20.11
C SER A 56 8.90 -20.68 19.63
N LYS A 57 9.62 -21.75 19.99
CA LYS A 57 9.18 -23.14 19.71
C LYS A 57 7.85 -23.52 20.38
N HIS A 58 7.42 -22.76 21.39
CA HIS A 58 6.16 -22.97 22.10
C HIS A 58 5.06 -22.05 21.61
N SER A 59 5.38 -21.10 20.73
CA SER A 59 4.40 -20.21 20.14
C SER A 59 3.53 -20.95 19.13
N TYR A 60 2.28 -20.52 19.02
CA TYR A 60 1.33 -21.04 18.03
C TYR A 60 0.53 -19.89 17.44
N PHE A 61 0.14 -20.01 16.17
CA PHE A 61 -0.69 -19.03 15.50
C PHE A 61 -2.12 -19.05 16.07
N MET A 62 -2.71 -17.87 16.22
CA MET A 62 -4.00 -17.72 16.90
C MET A 62 -5.12 -17.55 15.87
N PRO A 63 -5.97 -18.55 15.64
CA PRO A 63 -7.20 -18.37 14.88
C PRO A 63 -8.22 -17.57 15.69
N GLY A 64 -9.07 -16.82 15.00
CA GLY A 64 -10.18 -16.10 15.64
C GLY A 64 -9.79 -14.86 16.44
N ALA A 65 -8.51 -14.49 16.48
CA ALA A 65 -8.08 -13.21 17.07
C ALA A 65 -8.55 -12.04 16.20
N GLU A 66 -9.07 -11.01 16.85
CA GLU A 66 -9.57 -9.79 16.21
C GLU A 66 -8.49 -8.71 16.17
N VAL A 67 -8.33 -8.09 15.01
CA VAL A 67 -7.38 -7.00 14.78
C VAL A 67 -8.06 -5.83 14.09
N SER A 68 -7.70 -4.61 14.46
CA SER A 68 -8.10 -3.39 13.74
C SER A 68 -6.97 -2.97 12.82
N VAL A 69 -7.24 -2.90 11.52
CA VAL A 69 -6.30 -2.41 10.50
C VAL A 69 -6.72 -1.01 10.10
N ILE A 70 -5.78 -0.07 10.14
CA ILE A 70 -5.98 1.31 9.70
C ILE A 70 -4.89 1.66 8.70
N CYS A 71 -5.29 2.06 7.50
CA CYS A 71 -4.41 2.56 6.43
C CYS A 71 -4.74 3.99 6.07
N ARG A 72 -3.72 4.79 5.81
CA ARG A 72 -3.84 6.17 5.32
C ARG A 72 -2.98 6.35 4.09
N PHE A 73 -3.59 6.78 2.99
CA PHE A 73 -2.91 7.02 1.71
C PHE A 73 -3.05 8.49 1.31
N LYS A 74 -1.99 9.06 0.73
CA LYS A 74 -2.07 10.37 0.08
C LYS A 74 -2.75 10.23 -1.28
N ALA A 75 -3.65 11.15 -1.61
CA ALA A 75 -4.27 11.19 -2.94
C ALA A 75 -3.33 11.86 -3.97
N ALA A 76 -3.08 11.19 -5.09
CA ALA A 76 -2.11 11.56 -6.13
C ALA A 76 -2.42 12.90 -6.84
N SER A 77 -3.67 13.36 -6.86
CA SER A 77 -4.07 14.56 -7.61
C SER A 77 -4.22 15.83 -6.76
N SER A 78 -3.86 15.78 -5.48
CA SER A 78 -4.27 16.82 -4.56
C SER A 78 -3.22 17.94 -4.44
N ARG A 79 -3.53 19.12 -5.00
CA ARG A 79 -2.98 20.40 -4.52
C ARG A 79 -3.30 20.64 -3.04
N THR A 80 -4.24 19.87 -2.50
CA THR A 80 -4.67 19.77 -1.11
C THR A 80 -3.95 18.58 -0.43
N ARG A 81 -3.77 18.54 0.89
CA ARG A 81 -3.11 17.41 1.60
C ARG A 81 -4.12 16.31 1.95
N GLU A 82 -4.91 15.87 0.97
CA GLU A 82 -6.01 14.95 1.24
C GLU A 82 -5.50 13.53 1.54
N MET A 83 -5.98 12.94 2.64
CA MET A 83 -5.63 11.60 3.08
C MET A 83 -6.85 10.69 3.05
N LEU A 84 -6.77 9.62 2.26
CA LEU A 84 -7.75 8.55 2.24
C LEU A 84 -7.49 7.62 3.42
N THR A 85 -8.49 7.44 4.30
CA THR A 85 -8.38 6.54 5.45
C THR A 85 -9.28 5.33 5.24
N PHE A 86 -8.68 4.15 5.36
CA PHE A 86 -9.39 2.87 5.35
C PHE A 86 -9.21 2.22 6.72
N SER A 87 -10.31 1.77 7.33
CA SER A 87 -10.29 1.06 8.60
C SER A 87 -11.23 -0.13 8.55
N ALA A 88 -10.73 -1.30 8.94
CA ALA A 88 -11.53 -2.51 9.03
C ALA A 88 -11.04 -3.38 10.20
N ASN A 89 -11.99 -4.04 10.85
CA ASN A 89 -11.67 -5.10 11.81
C ASN A 89 -11.60 -6.41 11.05
N GLN A 90 -10.49 -7.12 11.17
CA GLN A 90 -10.30 -8.44 10.59
C GLN A 90 -10.23 -9.50 11.70
N THR A 91 -10.67 -10.70 11.37
CA THR A 91 -10.48 -11.89 12.18
C THR A 91 -9.43 -12.76 11.51
N THR A 92 -8.51 -13.29 12.30
CA THR A 92 -7.48 -14.20 11.83
C THR A 92 -8.05 -15.57 11.46
N ASP A 93 -7.50 -16.17 10.41
CA ASP A 93 -7.85 -17.52 9.96
C ASP A 93 -7.15 -18.62 10.77
N GLU A 94 -7.30 -19.89 10.35
CA GLU A 94 -6.69 -21.07 10.98
C GLU A 94 -5.16 -21.03 11.09
N LEU A 95 -4.50 -20.18 10.29
CA LEU A 95 -3.05 -19.98 10.31
C LEU A 95 -2.66 -18.72 11.09
N GLY A 96 -3.60 -18.09 11.79
CA GLY A 96 -3.41 -16.81 12.48
C GLY A 96 -3.19 -15.63 11.54
N LEU A 97 -3.51 -15.78 10.25
CA LEU A 97 -3.34 -14.74 9.24
C LEU A 97 -4.58 -13.87 9.17
N TYR A 98 -4.40 -12.55 9.23
CA TYR A 98 -5.41 -11.59 8.81
C TYR A 98 -5.00 -10.97 7.48
N LYS A 99 -5.99 -10.74 6.62
CA LYS A 99 -5.79 -10.12 5.31
C LYS A 99 -6.89 -9.12 5.02
N LEU A 100 -6.55 -7.94 4.53
CA LEU A 100 -7.48 -6.91 4.06
C LEU A 100 -7.12 -6.54 2.61
N ASP A 101 -8.06 -6.72 1.70
CA ASP A 101 -7.92 -6.27 0.31
C ASP A 101 -8.71 -4.96 0.13
N ILE A 102 -8.02 -3.92 -0.35
CA ILE A 102 -8.59 -2.61 -0.69
C ILE A 102 -8.44 -2.46 -2.21
N THR A 103 -9.55 -2.62 -2.93
CA THR A 103 -9.57 -2.65 -4.40
C THR A 103 -9.88 -1.29 -5.00
N SER A 104 -9.34 -1.02 -6.18
CA SER A 104 -9.69 0.14 -7.01
C SER A 104 -9.56 1.49 -6.30
N VAL A 105 -8.46 1.70 -5.58
CA VAL A 105 -8.21 2.98 -4.89
C VAL A 105 -7.78 4.01 -5.92
N GLU A 106 -8.71 4.91 -6.27
CA GLU A 106 -8.45 6.02 -7.17
C GLU A 106 -7.45 7.01 -6.57
N GLY A 107 -6.55 7.50 -7.42
CA GLY A 107 -5.53 8.46 -7.02
C GLY A 107 -4.45 7.85 -6.13
N VAL A 108 -4.26 6.53 -6.13
CA VAL A 108 -3.12 5.90 -5.45
C VAL A 108 -2.30 5.13 -6.50
N SER A 109 -0.98 5.34 -6.50
CA SER A 109 -0.03 4.63 -7.34
C SER A 109 0.97 3.91 -6.46
N CYS A 110 1.06 2.59 -6.59
CA CYS A 110 2.04 1.71 -5.95
C CYS A 110 3.47 1.90 -6.47
N ALA A 111 3.68 2.72 -7.50
CA ALA A 111 4.99 3.00 -8.05
C ALA A 111 5.17 4.51 -8.26
N ALA A 112 6.09 5.12 -7.52
CA ALA A 112 6.76 6.33 -7.96
C ALA A 112 8.06 6.52 -7.17
N GLU A 113 9.15 6.00 -7.75
CA GLU A 113 10.51 6.26 -7.27
C GLU A 113 10.96 7.71 -7.52
N ASP A 114 10.21 8.47 -8.32
CA ASP A 114 10.51 9.87 -8.64
C ASP A 114 9.88 10.86 -7.64
N ASP A 115 8.93 10.41 -6.83
CA ASP A 115 8.40 11.19 -5.71
C ASP A 115 8.66 10.42 -4.43
N LYS A 116 9.72 10.81 -3.72
CA LYS A 116 10.01 10.41 -2.33
C LYS A 116 8.84 10.65 -1.35
N ASP A 117 7.75 11.24 -1.84
CA ASP A 117 6.57 11.68 -1.11
C ASP A 117 5.25 11.04 -1.60
N SER A 118 5.28 10.25 -2.70
CA SER A 118 4.06 9.77 -3.40
C SER A 118 3.36 8.58 -2.74
N LEU A 119 4.06 7.84 -1.89
CA LEU A 119 3.50 6.76 -1.08
C LEU A 119 3.94 6.87 0.36
N THR A 120 3.59 7.97 1.03
CA THR A 120 3.54 7.94 2.50
C THR A 120 2.26 7.22 2.92
N ALA A 121 2.15 5.95 2.55
CA ALA A 121 1.11 5.06 3.03
C ALA A 121 1.46 4.71 4.48
N SER A 122 0.67 5.20 5.43
CA SER A 122 0.80 4.79 6.83
C SER A 122 -0.28 3.75 7.10
N CYS A 123 0.10 2.48 7.12
CA CYS A 123 -0.77 1.43 7.60
C CYS A 123 -0.27 0.85 8.92
N GLN A 124 -1.20 0.45 9.77
CA GLN A 124 -0.94 -0.15 11.07
C GLN A 124 -2.04 -1.14 11.40
N ALA A 125 -1.70 -2.22 12.09
CA ALA A 125 -2.67 -3.10 12.74
C ALA A 125 -2.53 -3.06 14.26
N SER A 126 -3.64 -3.30 14.96
CA SER A 126 -3.67 -3.38 16.42
C SER A 126 -4.59 -4.49 16.92
N LEU A 127 -4.22 -5.13 18.03
CA LEU A 127 -5.02 -6.17 18.68
C LEU A 127 -6.29 -5.57 19.29
N ILE A 128 -7.43 -6.21 19.04
CA ILE A 128 -8.72 -5.89 19.67
C ILE A 128 -8.98 -6.91 20.78
N SER A 129 -9.14 -8.18 20.40
CA SER A 129 -9.60 -9.22 21.31
C SER A 129 -9.22 -10.62 20.80
N THR A 130 -9.42 -11.61 21.67
CA THR A 130 -9.30 -13.04 21.35
C THR A 130 -10.26 -13.79 22.26
N SER A 131 -10.76 -14.93 21.79
CA SER A 131 -11.59 -15.86 22.57
C SER A 131 -10.76 -16.87 23.38
N SER A 132 -9.42 -16.85 23.26
CA SER A 132 -8.54 -17.77 24.00
C SER A 132 -8.37 -17.34 25.45
N ASP A 133 -8.90 -18.12 26.39
CA ASP A 133 -8.74 -17.85 27.83
C ASP A 133 -7.29 -17.99 28.32
N SER A 134 -6.50 -18.85 27.67
CA SER A 134 -5.12 -19.14 28.07
C SER A 134 -4.09 -18.18 27.47
N CYS A 135 -4.48 -17.37 26.48
CA CYS A 135 -3.58 -16.46 25.79
C CYS A 135 -4.33 -15.20 25.33
N ASN A 136 -4.70 -14.34 26.29
CA ASN A 136 -5.53 -13.14 26.08
C ASN A 136 -4.88 -11.83 26.55
N VAL A 137 -3.68 -11.86 27.11
CA VAL A 137 -2.98 -10.63 27.50
C VAL A 137 -2.25 -10.07 26.28
N PRO A 138 -2.50 -8.83 25.83
CA PRO A 138 -1.76 -8.25 24.70
C PRO A 138 -0.27 -8.12 25.03
N GLY A 139 0.60 -8.61 24.16
CA GLY A 139 2.04 -8.32 24.17
C GLY A 139 2.33 -7.16 23.22
N TYR A 140 2.73 -7.45 21.98
CA TYR A 140 2.76 -6.41 20.94
C TYR A 140 1.33 -6.07 20.50
N LYS A 141 0.80 -4.99 21.07
CA LYS A 141 -0.55 -4.50 20.77
C LYS A 141 -0.67 -3.90 19.37
N THR A 142 0.42 -3.38 18.81
CA THR A 142 0.41 -2.62 17.57
C THR A 142 1.64 -2.97 16.73
N THR A 143 1.49 -3.00 15.41
CA THR A 143 2.59 -3.32 14.48
C THR A 143 3.64 -2.22 14.48
N THR A 144 4.91 -2.63 14.50
CA THR A 144 6.08 -1.71 14.53
C THR A 144 6.66 -1.46 13.15
N ASP A 145 6.56 -2.44 12.25
CA ASP A 145 7.24 -2.43 10.96
C ASP A 145 6.30 -2.88 9.84
N GLN A 146 6.53 -2.34 8.65
CA GLN A 146 5.78 -2.62 7.44
C GLN A 146 6.77 -2.92 6.30
N VAL A 147 6.65 -4.10 5.70
CA VAL A 147 7.37 -4.47 4.48
C VAL A 147 6.43 -4.25 3.31
N VAL A 148 6.87 -3.49 2.32
CA VAL A 148 6.08 -3.19 1.11
C VAL A 148 6.65 -3.98 -0.07
N PHE A 149 5.80 -4.74 -0.75
CA PHE A 149 6.10 -5.37 -2.02
C PHE A 149 5.24 -4.72 -3.10
N GLU A 150 5.88 -4.27 -4.18
CA GLU A 150 5.24 -3.47 -5.22
C GLU A 150 5.43 -4.14 -6.59
N SER A 151 4.34 -4.24 -7.35
CA SER A 151 4.38 -4.64 -8.76
C SER A 151 4.06 -3.45 -9.66
N LYS A 152 5.08 -2.98 -10.38
CA LYS A 152 4.98 -1.85 -11.34
C LYS A 152 4.04 -2.16 -12.51
N MET A 153 3.95 -3.42 -12.93
CA MET A 153 3.15 -3.83 -14.10
C MET A 153 1.65 -3.87 -13.82
N SER A 154 1.23 -3.98 -12.55
CA SER A 154 -0.17 -4.24 -12.17
C SER A 154 -0.73 -3.27 -11.13
N ASN A 155 0.01 -2.20 -10.80
CA ASN A 155 -0.31 -1.25 -9.72
C ASN A 155 -0.81 -1.95 -8.44
N LEU A 156 -0.10 -3.01 -8.04
CA LEU A 156 -0.43 -3.87 -6.91
C LEU A 156 0.56 -3.61 -5.78
N CYS A 157 0.03 -3.24 -4.61
CA CYS A 157 0.79 -3.03 -3.39
C CYS A 157 0.46 -4.17 -2.41
N VAL A 158 1.47 -4.79 -1.83
CA VAL A 158 1.30 -5.74 -0.73
C VAL A 158 2.07 -5.23 0.48
N TYR A 159 1.35 -4.99 1.57
CA TYR A 159 1.89 -4.53 2.84
C TYR A 159 1.87 -5.67 3.85
N GLY A 160 3.05 -6.19 4.19
CA GLY A 160 3.24 -7.18 5.25
C GLY A 160 3.62 -6.50 6.56
N PHE A 161 2.99 -6.89 7.66
CA PHE A 161 3.30 -6.36 8.99
C PHE A 161 4.12 -7.31 9.85
N SER A 162 4.85 -6.74 10.82
CA SER A 162 5.37 -7.51 11.94
C SER A 162 4.24 -8.19 12.71
N ALA A 163 4.50 -9.41 13.18
CA ALA A 163 3.47 -10.21 13.83
C ALA A 163 3.08 -9.63 15.20
N LEU A 164 1.77 -9.56 15.47
CA LEU A 164 1.22 -9.20 16.76
C LEU A 164 1.15 -10.43 17.65
N ASN A 165 1.08 -10.24 18.97
CA ASN A 165 0.93 -11.36 19.88
C ASN A 165 0.09 -11.08 21.11
N PHE A 166 -0.63 -12.11 21.53
CA PHE A 166 -1.08 -12.27 22.89
C PHE A 166 -0.10 -13.16 23.66
N ARG A 167 -0.22 -13.16 24.98
CA ARG A 167 0.53 -14.02 25.88
C ARG A 167 -0.36 -14.50 27.03
N PRO A 168 0.04 -15.57 27.72
CA PRO A 168 -0.60 -15.97 28.97
C PRO A 168 -0.45 -14.91 30.07
N PHE A 169 -1.35 -14.93 31.05
CA PHE A 169 -1.25 -14.07 32.22
C PHE A 169 0.01 -14.37 33.05
N GLU A 170 0.35 -15.66 33.19
CA GLU A 170 1.56 -16.11 33.90
C GLU A 170 2.44 -16.96 32.98
N LYS A 171 3.75 -16.71 33.01
CA LYS A 171 4.75 -17.50 32.29
C LYS A 171 4.89 -18.88 32.93
N ASN A 172 4.75 -19.94 32.14
CA ASN A 172 5.04 -21.29 32.61
C ASN A 172 6.56 -21.53 32.65
N ILE A 173 7.15 -21.49 33.84
CA ILE A 173 8.61 -21.62 34.05
C ILE A 173 9.12 -23.02 33.69
N ASP A 174 8.31 -24.05 33.90
CA ASP A 174 8.70 -25.44 33.61
C ASP A 174 8.79 -25.67 32.09
N LEU A 175 7.94 -25.02 31.30
CA LEU A 175 7.93 -25.08 29.84
C LEU A 175 8.97 -24.15 29.21
N CYS A 176 9.01 -22.90 29.67
CA CYS A 176 9.75 -21.82 29.03
C CYS A 176 11.13 -21.55 29.64
N GLY A 177 11.47 -22.22 30.73
CA GLY A 177 12.63 -21.88 31.54
C GLY A 177 12.45 -20.57 32.31
N LYS A 178 13.49 -20.20 33.07
CA LYS A 178 13.54 -18.93 33.79
C LYS A 178 13.54 -17.75 32.82
#